data_AF-A0A382VTM8-F1
#
_entry.id   AF-A0A382VTM8-F1
#
_cell.length_a   1.000
_cell.length_b   1.000
_cell.length_c   1.000
_cell.angle_alpha   90.00
_cell.angle_beta   90.00
_cell.angle_gamma   90.00
#
_symmetry.space_group_name_H-M   'P 1'
#
loop_
_entity.id
_entity.type
_entity.pdbx_description
1 polymer ?
#
loop_
_entity_poly.entity_id
_entity_poly.type
_entity_poly.pdbx_seq_one_letter_code
_entity_poly.pdbx_strand_id
1 'polypeptide(L)'
;VLALPLLGALLLLLAVLSLGTGPVSIPPDRVVDLLLHGPGEAADESAAVIVRQLRPPRVLLAILVGASLGLCGAVMQGFFQNPMADPYIIGVSSGAALGATIALVFSIDVWLLGIHSASLFAFGGALAVTLLVYTVARRGGRLPTTLLLLTGVAVGSLAAAATSLVMITGNTDLHRILFWLLGSFSSRRWEH
;
A
#
# COMPACT_ATOMS: atom_id res chain seq x y z
N VAL A 1 -4.07 20.93 -21.66
CA VAL A 1 -2.62 21.26 -21.53
C VAL A 1 -2.26 21.73 -20.10
N LEU A 2 -3.10 22.52 -19.42
CA LEU A 2 -2.81 23.03 -18.06
C LEU A 2 -3.02 22.02 -16.91
N ALA A 3 -3.70 20.90 -17.13
CA ALA A 3 -4.07 19.97 -16.05
C ALA A 3 -2.86 19.27 -15.41
N LEU A 4 -1.90 18.79 -16.21
CA LEU A 4 -0.70 18.11 -15.70
C LEU A 4 0.19 19.01 -14.83
N PRO A 5 0.59 20.22 -15.27
CA PRO A 5 1.39 21.10 -14.42
C PRO A 5 0.62 21.55 -13.17
N LEU A 6 -0.70 21.74 -13.27
CA LEU A 6 -1.53 22.07 -12.12
C LEU A 6 -1.56 20.94 -11.08
N LEU A 7 -1.75 19.69 -11.51
CA LEU A 7 -1.74 18.53 -10.62
C LEU A 7 -0.35 18.32 -9.99
N GLY A 8 0.73 18.53 -10.76
CA GLY A 8 2.09 18.49 -10.25
C GLY A 8 2.35 19.55 -9.17
N ALA A 9 1.92 20.78 -9.40
CA ALA A 9 2.02 21.87 -8.42
C ALA A 9 1.21 21.57 -7.15
N LEU A 10 -0.03 21.05 -7.32
CA LEU A 10 -0.87 20.66 -6.20
C LEU A 10 -0.23 19.52 -5.37
N LEU A 11 0.35 18.52 -6.03
CA LEU A 11 1.05 17.43 -5.37
C LEU A 11 2.23 17.95 -4.52
N LEU A 12 3.05 18.84 -5.07
CA LEU A 12 4.17 19.45 -4.35
C LEU A 12 3.69 20.28 -3.15
N LEU A 13 2.63 21.07 -3.32
CA LEU A 13 2.02 21.83 -2.23
C LEU A 13 1.55 20.90 -1.11
N LEU A 14 0.81 19.84 -1.45
CA LEU A 14 0.33 18.86 -0.46
C LEU A 14 1.47 18.10 0.21
N ALA A 15 2.56 17.80 -0.51
CA ALA A 15 3.74 17.18 0.08
C ALA A 15 4.39 18.08 1.14
N VAL A 16 4.59 19.37 0.85
CA VAL A 16 5.14 20.34 1.81
C VAL A 16 4.23 20.51 3.03
N LEU A 17 2.92 20.63 2.82
CA LEU A 17 1.94 20.69 3.91
C LEU A 17 1.94 19.40 4.75
N SER A 18 2.07 18.24 4.10
CA SER A 18 2.17 16.95 4.80
C SER A 18 3.44 16.83 5.64
N LEU A 19 4.54 17.48 5.22
CA LEU A 19 5.77 17.53 6.01
C LEU A 19 5.67 18.46 7.22
N GLY A 20 4.78 19.45 7.22
CA GLY A 20 4.55 20.37 8.35
C GLY A 20 3.53 19.86 9.37
N THR A 21 2.60 19.02 8.95
CA THR A 21 1.51 18.46 9.77
C THR A 21 1.93 17.22 10.57
N GLY A 22 1.53 17.15 11.84
CA GLY A 22 1.84 16.03 12.74
C GLY A 22 1.66 16.42 14.21
N PRO A 23 2.03 15.53 15.16
CA PRO A 23 1.95 15.82 16.59
C PRO A 23 2.71 17.08 17.00
N VAL A 24 3.82 17.35 16.31
CA VAL A 24 4.57 18.61 16.38
C VAL A 24 4.24 19.40 15.11
N SER A 25 3.49 20.49 15.23
CA SER A 25 3.16 21.32 14.07
C SER A 25 4.35 22.20 13.71
N ILE A 26 4.81 22.11 12.46
CA ILE A 26 5.93 22.90 11.92
C ILE A 26 5.37 23.71 10.75
N PRO A 27 5.46 25.05 10.78
CA PRO A 27 4.83 25.87 9.75
C PRO A 27 5.56 25.70 8.40
N PRO A 28 4.86 25.89 7.25
CA PRO A 28 5.39 25.51 5.94
C PRO A 28 6.66 26.25 5.51
N ASP A 29 6.80 27.51 5.92
CA ASP A 29 8.00 28.33 5.74
C ASP A 29 9.21 27.68 6.42
N ARG A 30 9.03 27.19 7.65
CA ARG A 30 10.09 26.47 8.39
C ARG A 30 10.37 25.10 7.79
N VAL A 31 9.38 24.41 7.23
CA VAL A 31 9.62 23.13 6.53
C VAL A 31 10.55 23.35 5.34
N VAL A 32 10.29 24.37 4.52
CA VAL A 32 11.15 24.69 3.36
C VAL A 32 12.54 25.11 3.81
N ASP A 33 12.63 25.97 4.83
CA ASP A 33 13.88 26.39 5.45
C ASP A 33 14.73 25.20 5.93
N LEU A 34 14.12 24.27 6.68
CA LEU A 34 14.74 23.05 7.18
C LEU A 34 15.08 22.03 6.10
N LEU A 35 14.44 22.07 4.94
CA LEU A 35 14.81 21.23 3.80
C LEU A 35 16.01 21.79 3.03
N LEU A 36 16.15 23.12 2.96
CA LEU A 36 17.18 23.80 2.18
C LEU A 36 18.50 24.01 2.95
N HIS A 37 18.48 24.29 4.26
CA HIS A 37 19.68 24.62 5.05
C HIS A 37 20.33 23.40 5.71
N GLY A 38 21.67 23.31 5.78
CA GLY A 38 22.40 22.11 6.19
C GLY A 38 22.16 21.65 7.65
N PRO A 39 22.46 20.39 8.01
CA PRO A 39 22.48 19.96 9.42
C PRO A 39 23.43 20.86 10.22
N GLY A 40 22.95 21.46 11.31
CA GLY A 40 23.73 22.38 12.17
C GLY A 40 23.46 23.87 11.97
N GLU A 41 22.76 24.27 10.90
CA GLU A 41 22.32 25.67 10.69
C GLU A 41 20.91 25.94 11.22
N ALA A 42 20.15 24.88 11.52
CA ALA A 42 18.81 24.97 12.05
C ALA A 42 18.82 25.28 13.55
N ALA A 43 18.06 26.31 13.96
CA ALA A 43 17.87 26.66 15.37
C ALA A 43 17.17 25.57 16.20
N ASP A 44 16.52 24.60 15.55
CA ASP A 44 15.82 23.48 16.18
C ASP A 44 16.21 22.13 15.52
N GLU A 45 17.14 21.43 16.16
CA GLU A 45 17.66 20.14 15.72
C GLU A 45 16.58 19.04 15.74
N SER A 46 15.62 19.12 16.66
CA SER A 46 14.52 18.14 16.77
C SER A 46 13.56 18.28 15.60
N ALA A 47 13.18 19.51 15.23
CA ALA A 47 12.37 19.77 14.05
C ALA A 47 13.08 19.32 12.76
N ALA A 48 14.40 19.52 12.67
CA ALA A 48 15.20 19.08 11.52
C ALA A 48 15.16 17.56 11.35
N VAL A 49 15.34 16.78 12.42
CA VAL A 49 15.26 15.31 12.38
C VAL A 49 13.86 14.84 11.94
N ILE A 50 12.81 15.45 12.49
CA ILE A 50 11.42 15.10 12.14
C ILE A 50 11.16 15.33 10.65
N VAL A 51 11.50 16.51 10.13
CA VAL A 51 11.24 16.91 8.74
C VAL A 51 12.12 16.16 7.74
N ARG A 52 13.31 15.68 8.13
CA ARG A 52 14.26 15.02 7.20
C ARG A 52 14.24 13.50 7.25
N GLN A 53 14.04 12.92 8.43
CA GLN A 53 14.22 11.48 8.61
C GLN A 53 12.90 10.74 8.86
N LEU A 54 11.93 11.37 9.54
CA LEU A 54 10.68 10.68 9.91
C LEU A 54 9.57 10.91 8.88
N ARG A 55 9.36 12.15 8.44
CA ARG A 55 8.21 12.50 7.57
C ARG A 55 8.43 12.19 6.08
N PRO A 56 9.60 12.45 5.47
CA PRO A 56 9.78 12.24 4.04
C PRO A 56 9.56 10.81 3.56
N PRO A 57 10.05 9.75 4.24
CA PRO A 57 9.78 8.37 3.82
C PRO A 57 8.28 8.08 3.74
N ARG A 58 7.52 8.59 4.72
CA ARG A 58 6.06 8.43 4.78
C ARG A 58 5.35 9.17 3.65
N VAL A 59 5.73 10.41 3.37
CA VAL A 59 5.14 11.22 2.29
C VAL A 59 5.44 10.60 0.93
N LEU A 60 6.70 10.21 0.68
CA LEU A 60 7.09 9.55 -0.55
C LEU A 60 6.35 8.23 -0.75
N LEU A 61 6.25 7.40 0.28
CA LEU A 61 5.51 6.15 0.19
C LEU A 61 4.02 6.38 -0.10
N ALA A 62 3.39 7.38 0.52
CA ALA A 62 1.99 7.73 0.24
C ALA A 62 1.80 8.18 -1.22
N ILE A 63 2.73 8.97 -1.76
CA ILE A 63 2.72 9.39 -3.17
C ILE A 63 2.89 8.18 -4.09
N LEU A 64 3.86 7.31 -3.84
CA LEU A 64 4.14 6.13 -4.66
C LEU A 64 2.96 5.15 -4.66
N VAL A 65 2.39 4.87 -3.49
CA VAL A 65 1.21 3.99 -3.36
C VAL A 65 0.00 4.62 -4.04
N GLY A 66 -0.26 5.91 -3.83
CA GLY A 66 -1.37 6.62 -4.48
C GLY A 66 -1.24 6.63 -6.00
N ALA A 67 -0.05 6.90 -6.53
CA ALA A 67 0.22 6.87 -7.97
C ALA A 67 0.06 5.45 -8.54
N SER A 68 0.54 4.43 -7.83
CA SER A 68 0.43 3.02 -8.26
C SER A 68 -1.04 2.56 -8.29
N LEU A 69 -1.84 2.91 -7.28
CA LEU A 69 -3.26 2.60 -7.23
C LEU A 69 -4.05 3.36 -8.31
N GLY A 70 -3.75 4.65 -8.52
CA GLY A 70 -4.36 5.45 -9.58
C GLY A 70 -4.07 4.91 -10.97
N LEU A 71 -2.81 4.53 -11.24
CA LEU A 71 -2.40 3.90 -12.50
C LEU A 71 -3.08 2.53 -12.68
N CYS A 72 -3.08 1.68 -11.65
CA CYS A 72 -3.74 0.37 -11.70
C CYS A 72 -5.23 0.51 -11.97
N GLY A 73 -5.91 1.46 -11.31
CA GLY A 73 -7.30 1.79 -11.57
C GLY A 73 -7.56 2.21 -13.02
N ALA A 74 -6.75 3.13 -13.56
CA ALA A 74 -6.87 3.57 -14.95
C ALA A 74 -6.66 2.42 -15.96
N VAL A 75 -5.66 1.55 -15.71
CA VAL A 75 -5.38 0.37 -16.54
C VAL A 75 -6.55 -0.62 -16.48
N MET A 76 -7.10 -0.89 -15.30
CA MET A 76 -8.20 -1.83 -15.12
C MET A 76 -9.48 -1.28 -15.75
N GLN A 77 -9.82 -0.02 -15.53
CA GLN A 77 -10.97 0.62 -16.19
C GLN A 77 -10.86 0.58 -17.72
N GLY A 78 -9.65 0.79 -18.26
CA GLY A 78 -9.37 0.66 -19.70
C GLY A 78 -9.50 -0.78 -20.20
N PHE A 79 -8.96 -1.76 -19.47
CA PHE A 79 -9.01 -3.19 -19.83
C PHE A 79 -10.45 -3.73 -19.81
N PHE A 80 -11.20 -3.41 -18.77
CA PHE A 80 -12.60 -3.84 -18.62
C PHE A 80 -13.58 -2.99 -19.43
N GLN A 81 -13.11 -1.87 -19.99
CA GLN A 81 -13.95 -0.84 -20.62
C GLN A 81 -15.15 -0.45 -19.72
N ASN A 82 -14.90 -0.39 -18.41
CA ASN A 82 -15.92 -0.16 -17.39
C ASN A 82 -15.36 0.79 -16.32
N PRO A 83 -15.93 2.01 -16.16
CA PRO A 83 -15.46 2.97 -15.17
C PRO A 83 -15.64 2.51 -13.72
N MET A 84 -16.49 1.51 -13.47
CA MET A 84 -16.69 0.90 -12.15
C MET A 84 -15.72 -0.25 -11.85
N ALA A 85 -14.83 -0.59 -12.79
CA ALA A 85 -13.84 -1.63 -12.57
C ALA A 85 -12.79 -1.17 -11.55
N ASP A 86 -12.63 -1.99 -10.52
CA ASP A 86 -11.69 -1.78 -9.43
C ASP A 86 -10.51 -2.77 -9.54
N PRO A 87 -9.26 -2.34 -9.23
CA PRO A 87 -8.09 -3.20 -9.34
C PRO A 87 -8.09 -4.42 -8.41
N TYR A 88 -8.90 -4.44 -7.35
CA TYR A 88 -8.98 -5.54 -6.41
C TYR A 88 -9.88 -6.70 -6.87
N ILE A 89 -10.63 -6.55 -7.97
CA ILE A 89 -11.61 -7.55 -8.41
C ILE A 89 -10.96 -8.91 -8.78
N ILE A 90 -9.67 -8.92 -9.15
CA ILE A 90 -8.93 -10.14 -9.50
C ILE A 90 -8.35 -10.88 -8.27
N GLY A 91 -8.78 -10.56 -7.05
CA GLY A 91 -8.42 -11.27 -5.83
C GLY A 91 -7.05 -10.90 -5.22
N VAL A 92 -6.33 -9.94 -5.81
CA VAL A 92 -5.01 -9.47 -5.35
C VAL A 92 -5.04 -9.07 -3.87
N SER A 93 -6.02 -8.25 -3.47
CA SER A 93 -6.15 -7.77 -2.08
C SER A 93 -6.46 -8.89 -1.10
N SER A 94 -7.40 -9.78 -1.44
CA SER A 94 -7.75 -10.93 -0.61
C SER A 94 -6.58 -11.91 -0.44
N GLY A 95 -5.78 -12.11 -1.50
CA GLY A 95 -4.54 -12.89 -1.42
C GLY A 95 -3.48 -12.24 -0.55
N ALA A 96 -3.28 -10.92 -0.66
CA ALA A 96 -2.37 -10.18 0.21
C ALA A 96 -2.78 -10.29 1.69
N ALA A 97 -4.06 -10.09 1.97
CA ALA A 97 -4.64 -10.20 3.31
C ALA A 97 -4.41 -11.59 3.92
N LEU A 98 -4.69 -12.66 3.16
CA LEU A 98 -4.47 -14.03 3.61
C LEU A 98 -2.98 -14.28 3.89
N GLY A 99 -2.09 -13.92 2.97
CA GLY A 99 -0.65 -14.11 3.12
C GLY A 99 -0.09 -13.41 4.35
N ALA A 100 -0.40 -12.11 4.52
CA ALA A 100 0.03 -11.37 5.70
C ALA A 100 -0.51 -11.95 7.00
N THR A 101 -1.78 -12.37 7.00
CA THR A 101 -2.43 -12.97 8.17
C THR A 101 -1.74 -14.27 8.56
N ILE A 102 -1.38 -15.13 7.60
CA ILE A 102 -0.60 -16.34 7.85
C ILE A 102 0.75 -15.98 8.48
N ALA A 103 1.51 -15.04 7.90
CA ALA A 103 2.81 -14.65 8.47
C ALA A 103 2.70 -14.11 9.90
N LEU A 104 1.68 -13.30 10.17
CA LEU A 104 1.45 -12.70 11.49
C LEU A 104 0.98 -13.72 12.53
N VAL A 105 0.00 -14.57 12.19
CA VAL A 105 -0.56 -15.56 13.13
C VAL A 105 0.46 -16.63 13.49
N PHE A 106 1.18 -17.15 12.50
CA PHE A 106 2.23 -18.14 12.73
C PHE A 106 3.54 -17.53 13.22
N SER A 107 3.58 -16.21 13.47
CA SER A 107 4.76 -15.49 13.97
C SER A 107 6.03 -15.78 13.17
N ILE A 108 5.90 -15.84 11.84
CA ILE A 108 7.01 -16.11 10.94
C ILE A 108 7.90 -14.87 10.91
N ASP A 109 9.08 -14.94 11.52
CA ASP A 109 10.04 -13.84 11.55
C ASP A 109 11.17 -14.10 10.55
N VAL A 110 10.92 -13.71 9.30
CA VAL A 110 11.88 -13.82 8.20
C VAL A 110 12.10 -12.44 7.62
N TRP A 111 13.37 -12.07 7.46
CA TRP A 111 13.80 -10.83 6.86
C TRP A 111 14.58 -11.16 5.59
N LEU A 112 14.09 -10.69 4.44
CA LEU A 112 14.76 -10.87 3.16
C LEU A 112 14.99 -9.48 2.55
N LEU A 113 16.26 -9.10 2.36
CA LEU A 113 16.63 -7.81 1.77
C LEU A 113 16.00 -6.59 2.49
N GLY A 114 15.85 -6.66 3.82
CA GLY A 114 15.20 -5.61 4.62
C GLY A 114 13.66 -5.64 4.61
N ILE A 115 13.04 -6.58 3.88
CA ILE A 115 11.58 -6.74 3.82
C ILE A 115 11.12 -7.73 4.88
N HIS A 116 10.17 -7.31 5.70
CA HIS A 116 9.54 -8.12 6.74
C HIS A 116 8.64 -9.21 6.12
N SER A 117 8.65 -10.40 6.71
CA SER A 117 7.83 -11.57 6.39
C SER A 117 6.38 -11.26 6.03
N ALA A 118 5.70 -10.41 6.79
CA ALA A 118 4.30 -10.05 6.51
C ALA A 118 4.12 -9.45 5.11
N SER A 119 5.06 -8.62 4.64
CA SER A 119 5.02 -8.03 3.30
C SER A 119 5.39 -9.04 2.21
N LEU A 120 6.34 -9.93 2.48
CA LEU A 120 6.73 -11.01 1.55
C LEU A 120 5.59 -11.99 1.33
N PHE A 121 4.96 -12.44 2.43
CA PHE A 121 3.81 -13.35 2.36
C PHE A 121 2.59 -12.65 1.77
N ALA A 122 2.36 -11.36 2.05
CA ALA A 122 1.32 -10.59 1.36
C ALA A 122 1.53 -10.58 -0.15
N PHE A 123 2.74 -10.25 -0.60
CA PHE A 123 3.07 -10.23 -2.03
C PHE A 123 2.92 -11.62 -2.66
N GLY A 124 3.44 -12.67 -2.00
CA GLY A 124 3.31 -14.05 -2.45
C GLY A 124 1.86 -14.53 -2.50
N GLY A 125 1.06 -14.21 -1.49
CA GLY A 125 -0.37 -14.53 -1.43
C GLY A 125 -1.18 -13.81 -2.50
N ALA A 126 -0.91 -12.53 -2.73
CA ALA A 126 -1.50 -11.76 -3.82
C ALA A 126 -1.19 -12.37 -5.18
N LEU A 127 0.08 -12.70 -5.43
CA LEU A 127 0.52 -13.33 -6.67
C LEU A 127 -0.13 -14.70 -6.87
N ALA A 128 -0.13 -15.55 -5.84
CA ALA A 128 -0.72 -16.88 -5.88
C ALA A 128 -2.21 -16.84 -6.19
N VAL A 129 -2.98 -15.97 -5.51
CA VAL A 129 -4.41 -15.81 -5.77
C VAL A 129 -4.66 -15.26 -7.17
N THR A 130 -3.89 -14.26 -7.61
CA THR A 130 -4.04 -13.68 -8.95
C THR A 130 -3.76 -14.71 -10.05
N LEU A 131 -2.70 -15.51 -9.89
CA LEU A 131 -2.38 -16.60 -10.82
C LEU A 131 -3.47 -17.68 -10.81
N LEU A 132 -4.03 -18.01 -9.64
CA LEU A 132 -5.15 -18.94 -9.54
C LEU A 132 -6.38 -18.41 -10.29
N VAL A 133 -6.74 -17.15 -10.09
CA VAL A 133 -7.85 -16.50 -10.80
C VAL A 133 -7.61 -16.50 -12.30
N TYR A 134 -6.41 -16.12 -12.74
CA TYR A 134 -6.03 -16.10 -14.15
C TYR A 134 -6.11 -17.50 -14.79
N THR A 135 -5.57 -18.53 -14.14
CA THR A 135 -5.53 -19.89 -14.68
C THR A 135 -6.92 -20.53 -14.75
N VAL A 136 -7.78 -20.28 -13.76
CA VAL A 136 -9.15 -20.81 -13.72
C VAL A 136 -10.08 -20.07 -14.69
N ALA A 137 -9.91 -18.75 -14.84
CA ALA A 137 -10.74 -17.96 -15.75
C ALA A 137 -10.40 -18.19 -17.23
N ARG A 138 -9.20 -18.69 -17.55
CA ARG A 138 -8.74 -18.90 -18.92
C ARG A 138 -9.48 -20.06 -19.58
N ARG A 139 -10.14 -19.79 -20.72
CA ARG A 139 -10.79 -20.82 -21.55
C ARG A 139 -10.39 -20.69 -23.01
N GLY A 140 -9.95 -21.79 -23.62
CA GLY A 140 -9.60 -21.84 -25.05
C GLY A 140 -8.53 -20.82 -25.47
N GLY A 141 -7.54 -20.55 -24.60
CA GLY A 141 -6.49 -19.55 -24.84
C GLY A 141 -6.94 -18.08 -24.72
N ARG A 142 -8.21 -17.83 -24.41
CA ARG A 142 -8.78 -16.50 -24.19
C ARG A 142 -9.09 -16.29 -22.71
N LEU A 143 -9.21 -15.02 -22.32
CA LEU A 143 -9.61 -14.59 -20.97
C LEU A 143 -10.92 -13.82 -21.06
N PRO A 144 -12.08 -14.50 -21.02
CA PRO A 144 -13.36 -13.84 -21.02
C PRO A 144 -13.51 -12.99 -19.76
N THR A 145 -13.80 -11.71 -19.94
CA THR A 145 -13.96 -10.73 -18.87
C THR A 145 -14.92 -11.20 -17.77
N THR A 146 -16.07 -11.74 -18.17
CA THR A 146 -17.08 -12.26 -17.23
C THR A 146 -16.56 -13.40 -16.36
N LEU A 147 -15.79 -14.34 -16.94
CA LEU A 147 -15.21 -15.45 -16.16
C LEU A 147 -14.14 -14.94 -15.21
N LEU A 148 -13.31 -14.00 -15.66
CA LEU A 148 -12.28 -13.38 -14.81
C LEU A 148 -12.89 -12.71 -13.58
N LEU A 149 -13.99 -11.97 -13.76
CA LEU A 149 -14.71 -11.31 -12.67
C LEU A 149 -15.35 -12.33 -11.71
N LEU A 150 -16.10 -13.32 -12.24
CA LEU A 150 -16.78 -14.33 -11.41
C LEU A 150 -15.78 -15.20 -10.63
N THR A 151 -14.69 -15.62 -11.27
CA THR A 151 -13.60 -16.35 -10.62
C THR A 151 -12.90 -15.49 -9.57
N GLY A 152 -12.62 -14.23 -9.89
CA GLY A 152 -12.01 -13.28 -8.95
C GLY A 152 -12.82 -13.13 -7.66
N VAL A 153 -14.13 -12.92 -7.78
CA VAL A 153 -15.04 -12.86 -6.63
C VAL A 153 -15.06 -14.18 -5.85
N ALA A 154 -15.20 -15.32 -6.53
CA ALA A 154 -15.26 -16.62 -5.87
C ALA A 154 -13.97 -16.97 -5.10
N VAL A 155 -12.80 -16.80 -5.73
CA VAL A 155 -11.50 -17.05 -5.11
C VAL A 155 -11.20 -16.01 -4.03
N GLY A 156 -11.56 -14.74 -4.25
CA GLY A 156 -11.43 -13.68 -3.26
C GLY A 156 -12.23 -13.96 -1.99
N SER A 157 -13.48 -14.40 -2.12
CA SER A 157 -14.31 -14.83 -0.98
C SER A 157 -13.74 -16.04 -0.26
N LEU A 158 -13.18 -17.02 -0.99
CA LEU A 158 -12.48 -18.15 -0.40
C LEU A 158 -11.25 -17.71 0.40
N ALA A 159 -10.44 -16.80 -0.15
CA ALA A 159 -9.26 -16.26 0.53
C ALA A 159 -9.64 -15.43 1.77
N ALA A 160 -10.74 -14.67 1.70
CA ALA A 160 -11.29 -13.95 2.85
C ALA A 160 -11.79 -14.91 3.95
N ALA A 161 -12.50 -15.98 3.58
CA ALA A 161 -12.93 -17.02 4.53
C ALA A 161 -11.73 -17.73 5.17
N ALA A 162 -10.69 -18.04 4.39
CA ALA A 162 -9.44 -18.60 4.90
C ALA A 162 -8.72 -17.63 5.86
N THR A 163 -8.73 -16.33 5.56
CA THR A 163 -8.16 -15.29 6.43
C THR A 163 -8.88 -15.29 7.79
N SER A 164 -10.21 -15.31 7.78
CA SER A 164 -11.02 -15.40 9.00
C SER A 164 -10.76 -16.69 9.78
N LEU A 165 -10.64 -17.83 9.09
CA LEU A 165 -10.31 -19.10 9.73
C LEU A 165 -8.95 -19.03 10.44
N VAL A 166 -7.92 -18.54 9.76
CA VAL A 166 -6.57 -18.39 10.32
C VAL A 166 -6.59 -17.46 11.54
N MET A 167 -7.32 -16.33 11.47
CA MET A 167 -7.47 -15.42 12.60
C MET A 167 -8.14 -16.07 13.81
N ILE A 168 -9.17 -16.89 13.62
CA ILE A 168 -9.88 -17.57 14.71
C ILE A 168 -9.03 -18.67 15.34
N THR A 169 -8.22 -19.38 14.55
CA THR A 169 -7.35 -20.44 15.05
C THR A 169 -6.09 -19.93 15.74
N GLY A 170 -5.71 -18.67 15.51
CA GLY A 170 -4.51 -18.06 16.07
C GLY A 170 -4.72 -17.50 17.47
N ASN A 171 -3.80 -17.78 18.40
CA ASN A 171 -3.71 -17.12 19.71
C ASN A 171 -2.86 -15.83 19.63
N THR A 172 -3.04 -15.04 18.58
CA THR A 172 -2.21 -13.86 18.29
C THR A 172 -3.01 -12.58 18.52
N ASP A 173 -2.31 -11.46 18.74
CA ASP A 173 -2.91 -10.13 18.83
C ASP A 173 -3.71 -9.77 17.58
N LEU A 174 -5.03 -10.01 17.62
CA LEU A 174 -5.97 -9.68 16.55
C LEU A 174 -5.85 -8.20 16.14
N HIS A 175 -5.57 -7.32 17.10
CA HIS A 175 -5.33 -5.89 16.86
C HIS A 175 -4.23 -5.66 15.82
N ARG A 176 -3.12 -6.39 15.87
CA ARG A 176 -2.00 -6.23 14.93
C ARG A 176 -2.40 -6.62 13.51
N ILE A 177 -3.19 -7.68 13.37
CA ILE A 177 -3.71 -8.15 12.08
C ILE A 177 -4.69 -7.12 11.52
N LEU A 178 -5.63 -6.65 12.34
CA LEU A 178 -6.60 -5.63 11.93
C LEU A 178 -5.92 -4.32 11.50
N PHE A 179 -4.92 -3.84 12.24
CA PHE A 179 -4.16 -2.66 11.85
C PHE A 179 -3.39 -2.85 10.54
N TRP A 180 -2.90 -4.07 10.26
CA TRP A 180 -2.26 -4.37 8.98
C TRP A 180 -3.28 -4.37 7.83
N LEU A 181 -4.44 -4.99 8.02
CA LEU A 181 -5.50 -5.09 7.02
C LEU A 181 -6.14 -3.73 6.68
N LEU A 182 -6.23 -2.82 7.64
CA LEU A 182 -6.71 -1.45 7.41
C LEU A 182 -5.72 -0.61 6.59
N GLY A 183 -4.46 -1.02 6.51
CA GLY A 183 -3.39 -0.27 5.88
C GLY A 183 -2.90 0.91 6.73
N SER A 184 -1.58 1.15 6.71
CA SER A 184 -1.00 2.30 7.40
C SER A 184 0.36 2.68 6.81
N PHE A 185 0.63 4.00 6.80
CA PHE A 185 1.95 4.58 6.52
C PHE A 185 2.70 4.98 7.80
N SER A 186 2.19 4.61 8.98
CA SER A 186 2.87 4.85 10.26
C SER A 186 4.19 4.09 10.34
N SER A 187 5.17 4.68 11.05
CA SER A 187 6.46 4.03 11.35
C SER A 187 7.31 3.63 10.14
N ARG A 188 7.09 4.29 8.98
CA ARG A 188 7.88 4.05 7.77
C ARG A 188 9.16 4.89 7.80
N ARG A 189 10.27 4.26 7.46
CA ARG A 189 11.64 4.81 7.48
C ARG A 189 12.29 4.54 6.12
N TRP A 190 13.39 5.23 5.83
CA TRP A 190 14.16 5.07 4.58
C TRP A 190 14.63 3.64 4.27
N GLU A 191 14.65 2.76 5.28
CA GLU A 191 15.01 1.34 5.15
C GLU A 191 13.91 0.45 4.53
N HIS A 192 12.70 0.98 4.31
CA HIS A 192 11.57 0.26 3.72
C HIS A 192 11.41 0.61 2.25
#